data_AF-A0A819HPA5-F1
#
_entry.id   AF-A0A819HPA5-F1
#
_cell.length_a   1.000
_cell.length_b   1.000
_cell.length_c   1.000
_cell.angle_alpha   90.00
_cell.angle_beta   90.00
_cell.angle_gamma   90.00
#
_symmetry.space_group_name_H-M   'P 1'
#
loop_
_entity.id
_entity.type
_entity.pdbx_description
1 polymer ?
#
loop_
_entity_poly.entity_id
_entity_poly.type
_entity_poly.pdbx_seq_one_letter_code
_entity_poly.pdbx_strand_id
1 'polypeptide(L)' 'GPVGTGKTESVKDLAKAMSLLCVVTNCGKGMNYQAIGKSLNGVCQTGAWNCFHE' A
#
# COMPACT_ATOMS: atom_id res chain seq x y z
N GLY A 1 3.06 -9.32 12.61
CA GLY A 1 1.96 -10.28 12.84
C GLY A 1 1.98 -11.35 11.77
N PRO A 2 1.48 -12.57 12.03
CA PRO A 2 1.59 -13.71 11.11
C PRO A 2 1.02 -13.40 9.72
N VAL A 3 1.55 -14.05 8.67
CA VAL A 3 0.95 -13.97 7.33
C VAL A 3 -0.47 -14.55 7.39
N GLY A 4 -1.41 -13.98 6.62
CA GLY A 4 -2.79 -14.47 6.55
C GLY A 4 -3.71 -14.03 7.70
N THR A 5 -3.27 -13.18 8.64
CA THR A 5 -4.17 -12.61 9.68
C THR A 5 -4.99 -11.41 9.18
N GLY A 6 -5.21 -11.27 7.87
CA GLY A 6 -6.08 -10.25 7.29
C GLY A 6 -5.62 -8.79 7.45
N LYS A 7 -4.34 -8.52 7.73
CA LYS A 7 -3.84 -7.14 7.95
C LYS A 7 -4.01 -6.27 6.71
N THR A 8 -3.62 -6.78 5.55
CA THR A 8 -3.72 -6.06 4.29
C THR A 8 -5.19 -5.83 3.92
N GLU A 9 -6.03 -6.85 4.12
CA GLU A 9 -7.47 -6.78 3.88
C GLU A 9 -8.15 -5.77 4.82
N SER A 10 -7.80 -5.76 6.11
CA SER A 10 -8.32 -4.79 7.08
C SER A 10 -7.98 -3.35 6.70
N VAL A 11 -6.78 -3.08 6.16
CA VAL A 11 -6.39 -1.74 5.71
C VAL A 11 -7.14 -1.35 4.42
N LYS A 12 -7.37 -2.30 3.50
CA LYS A 12 -8.20 -2.05 2.30
C LYS A 12 -9.64 -1.73 2.68
N ASP A 13 -10.22 -2.49 3.61
CA ASP A 13 -11.59 -2.29 4.07
C ASP A 13 -11.76 -0.95 4.78
N LEU A 14 -10.78 -0.56 5.61
CA LEU A 14 -10.74 0.76 6.24
C LEU A 14 -10.66 1.88 5.21
N ALA A 15 -9.78 1.77 4.22
CA ALA A 15 -9.66 2.78 3.17
C ALA A 15 -10.95 2.90 2.34
N LYS A 16 -11.59 1.77 2.01
CA LYS A 16 -12.89 1.76 1.34
C LYS A 16 -13.97 2.44 2.17
N ALA A 17 -14.01 2.21 3.48
CA ALA A 17 -14.95 2.88 4.38
C ALA A 17 -14.73 4.39 4.43
N MET A 18 -13.48 4.85 4.26
CA MET A 18 -13.11 6.27 4.19
C MET A 18 -13.22 6.87 2.78
N SER A 19 -13.68 6.11 1.78
CA SER A 19 -13.68 6.52 0.37
C SER A 19 -12.29 6.93 -0.15
N LEU A 20 -11.23 6.33 0.38
CA LEU A 20 -9.85 6.54 -0.03
C LEU A 20 -9.38 5.40 -0.94
N LEU A 21 -8.58 5.77 -1.95
CA LEU A 21 -7.91 4.79 -2.80
C LEU A 21 -6.79 4.10 -2.01
N CYS A 22 -6.86 2.78 -1.84
CA CYS A 22 -5.79 1.98 -1.25
C CYS A 22 -5.09 1.12 -2.32
N VAL A 23 -3.84 1.44 -2.60
CA VAL A 23 -2.98 0.67 -3.50
C VAL A 23 -2.25 -0.40 -2.67
N VAL A 24 -2.10 -1.60 -3.20
CA VAL A 24 -1.27 -2.63 -2.57
C VAL A 24 -0.15 -3.01 -3.51
N THR A 25 1.07 -2.80 -3.05
CA THR A 25 2.29 -3.02 -3.83
C THR A 25 3.00 -4.26 -3.30
N ASN A 26 3.20 -5.25 -4.17
CA ASN A 26 3.98 -6.44 -3.82
C ASN A 26 5.48 -6.17 -3.92
N CYS A 27 6.20 -6.41 -2.84
CA CYS A 27 7.55 -5.94 -2.56
C CYS A 27 8.54 -7.05 -2.83
N GLY A 28 8.68 -7.40 -4.11
CA GLY A 28 9.61 -8.43 -4.55
C GLY A 28 11.07 -7.94 -4.65
N LYS A 29 11.96 -8.86 -5.03
CA LYS A 29 13.41 -8.63 -5.18
C LYS A 29 13.80 -7.47 -6.11
N GLY A 30 12.91 -7.03 -7.00
CA GLY A 30 13.13 -5.91 -7.91
C GLY A 30 12.76 -4.53 -7.34
N MET A 31 12.23 -4.46 -6.13
CA MET A 31 11.81 -3.20 -5.54
C MET A 31 13.02 -2.45 -4.96
N ASN A 32 13.33 -1.30 -5.54
CA ASN A 32 14.43 -0.43 -5.12
C ASN A 32 13.90 0.89 -4.54
N TYR A 33 14.80 1.66 -3.91
CA TYR A 33 14.44 2.94 -3.29
C TYR A 33 13.79 3.92 -4.27
N GLN A 34 14.15 3.86 -5.56
CA GLN A 34 13.55 4.71 -6.60
C GLN A 34 12.11 4.32 -6.89
N ALA A 35 11.79 3.02 -6.94
CA ALA A 35 10.43 2.52 -7.12
C ALA A 35 9.52 2.89 -5.93
N ILE A 36 10.05 2.79 -4.71
CA ILE A 36 9.34 3.23 -3.50
C ILE A 36 9.15 4.75 -3.53
N GLY A 37 10.19 5.52 -3.87
CA GLY A 37 10.11 6.98 -3.96
C GLY A 37 9.07 7.47 -4.98
N LYS A 38 8.97 6.82 -6.14
CA LYS A 38 7.92 7.10 -7.13
C LYS A 38 6.53 6.81 -6.58
N SER A 39 6.37 5.68 -5.89
CA SER A 39 5.10 5.28 -5.29
C SER A 39 4.66 6.25 -4.20
N LEU A 40 5.58 6.65 -3.32
CA LEU A 40 5.31 7.64 -2.27
C LEU A 40 4.99 9.02 -2.86
N ASN A 41 5.71 9.46 -3.88
CA ASN A 41 5.41 10.73 -4.54
C ASN A 41 4.00 10.74 -5.14
N GLY A 42 3.57 9.64 -5.78
CA GLY A 42 2.21 9.52 -6.30
C GLY A 42 1.14 9.53 -5.19
N VAL A 43 1.41 8.81 -4.10
CA VAL A 43 0.55 8.78 -2.91
C VAL A 43 0.40 10.16 -2.28
N CYS A 44 1.49 10.89 -2.08
CA CYS A 44 1.46 12.24 -1.50
C CYS A 44 0.67 13.23 -2.37
N GLN A 45 0.77 13.12 -3.69
CA GLN A 45 0.05 14.01 -4.61
C GLN A 45 -1.45 13.70 -4.68
N THR A 46 -1.84 12.44 -4.51
CA THR A 46 -3.23 11.99 -4.69
C THR A 46 -4.00 11.83 -3.38
N GLY A 47 -3.31 11.84 -2.23
CA GLY A 47 -3.92 11.53 -0.94
C GLY A 47 -4.36 10.07 -0.80
N ALA A 48 -3.85 9.17 -1.66
CA ALA A 48 -4.13 7.75 -1.59
C ALA A 48 -3.43 7.08 -0.41
N TRP A 49 -3.81 5.85 -0.09
CA TRP A 49 -3.07 4.98 0.82
C TRP A 49 -2.30 3.93 0.01
N ASN A 50 -1.15 3.51 0.51
CA ASN A 50 -0.37 2.45 -0.12
C ASN A 50 0.14 1.47 0.93
N CYS A 51 -0.21 0.19 0.76
CA CYS A 51 0.29 -0.90 1.58
C CYS A 51 1.37 -1.66 0.81
N PHE A 52 2.58 -1.69 1.36
CA PHE A 52 3.69 -2.48 0.87
C PHE A 52 3.61 -3.88 1.51
N HIS A 53 3.39 -4.90 0.68
CA HIS A 53 3.29 -6.31 1.08
C HIS A 53 4.50 -7.09 0.55
N GLU A 54 5.08 -8.01 1.31
CA GLU A 54 6.23 -8.84 0.89
C GLU A 54 5.87 -9.93 -0.12
#